data_AF-A0A6B2UUY5-F1
#
_entry.id   AF-A0A6B2UUY5-F1
#
_cell.length_a   1.000
_cell.length_b   1.000
_cell.length_c   1.000
_cell.angle_alpha   90.00
_cell.angle_beta   90.00
_cell.angle_gamma   90.00
#
_symmetry.space_group_name_H-M   'P 1'
#
loop_
_entity.id
_entity.type
_entity.pdbx_description
1 polymer ?
#
loop_
_entity_poly.entity_id
_entity_poly.type
_entity_poly.pdbx_seq_one_letter_code
_entity_poly.pdbx_strand_id
1 'polypeptide(L)' 'MRSLERHRDVGAYALGVLDEADAFRFEDHLAECPGCAAHVTGFGPTARQLLLYRRATPRFVHPAARPGPRLLERL' A
#
# COMPACT_ATOMS: atom_id res chain seq x y z
N MET A 1 14.85 16.70 -3.58
CA MET A 1 14.45 15.40 -4.14
C MET A 1 14.08 15.57 -5.60
N ARG A 2 14.58 14.70 -6.47
CA ARG A 2 14.30 14.74 -7.92
C ARG A 2 12.86 14.27 -8.16
N SER A 3 12.18 14.81 -9.17
CA SER A 3 10.79 14.45 -9.54
C SER A 3 10.53 12.93 -9.62
N LEU A 4 11.52 12.14 -10.08
CA LEU A 4 11.43 10.68 -10.12
C LEU A 4 11.33 10.01 -8.74
N GLU A 5 11.95 10.59 -7.71
CA GLU A 5 11.85 10.07 -6.33
C GLU A 5 10.41 10.23 -5.84
N ARG A 6 9.80 11.40 -6.04
CA ARG A 6 8.40 11.65 -5.67
C ARG A 6 7.42 10.70 -6.36
N HIS A 7 7.64 10.35 -7.63
CA HIS A 7 6.78 9.37 -8.32
C HIS A 7 6.85 7.96 -7.74
N ARG A 8 7.94 7.58 -7.06
CA ARG A 8 8.07 6.27 -6.41
C ARG A 8 7.30 6.22 -5.09
N ASP A 9 7.10 7.36 -4.44
CA ASP A 9 6.45 7.46 -3.14
C ASP A 9 4.93 7.23 -3.19
N VAL A 10 4.32 7.23 -4.38
CA VAL A 10 2.86 7.08 -4.55
C VAL A 10 2.29 5.79 -3.93
N GLY A 11 3.05 4.69 -3.97
CA GLY A 11 2.65 3.44 -3.31
C GLY A 11 2.74 3.53 -1.79
N ALA A 12 3.82 4.14 -1.27
CA ALA A 12 4.02 4.35 0.15
C ALA A 12 2.98 5.31 0.74
N TYR A 13 2.66 6.39 0.00
CA TYR A 13 1.60 7.32 0.33
C TYR A 13 0.24 6.62 0.41
N ALA A 14 -0.13 5.83 -0.62
CA ALA A 14 -1.39 5.09 -0.63
C ALA A 14 -1.52 4.06 0.51
N LEU A 15 -0.40 3.52 1.00
CA LEU A 15 -0.36 2.61 2.15
C LEU A 15 -0.31 3.35 3.50
N GLY A 16 -0.11 4.67 3.51
CA GLY A 16 0.04 5.48 4.73
C GLY A 16 1.31 5.14 5.52
N VAL A 17 2.42 4.84 4.84
CA VAL A 17 3.69 4.46 5.48
C VAL A 17 4.80 5.50 5.35
N LEU A 18 4.54 6.62 4.66
CA LEU A 18 5.43 7.77 4.68
C LEU A 18 5.41 8.43 6.05
N ASP A 19 6.55 9.03 6.44
CA ASP A 19 6.55 9.94 7.56
C ASP A 19 5.82 11.25 7.22
N GLU A 20 5.56 12.08 8.22
CA GLU A 20 4.80 13.32 8.05
C GLU A 20 5.46 14.31 7.07
N ALA A 21 6.79 14.38 7.07
CA ALA A 21 7.52 15.31 6.22
C ALA A 21 7.52 14.86 4.75
N ASP A 22 7.64 13.55 4.51
CA ASP A 22 7.58 12.96 3.18
C ASP A 22 6.15 12.98 2.63
N ALA A 23 5.14 12.72 3.48
CA ALA A 23 3.73 12.84 3.09
C ALA A 23 3.39 14.26 2.63
N PHE A 24 3.77 15.28 3.42
CA PHE A 24 3.53 16.68 3.06
C PHE A 24 4.18 17.06 1.71
N ARG A 25 5.43 16.65 1.47
CA ARG A 25 6.11 16.91 0.20
C ARG A 25 5.48 16.15 -0.97
N PHE A 26 4.92 14.97 -0.72
CA PHE A 26 4.21 14.21 -1.75
C PHE A 26 2.85 14.85 -2.07
N GLU A 27 2.13 15.38 -1.07
CA GLU A 27 0.86 16.09 -1.27
C GLU A 27 1.02 17.35 -2.14
N ASP A 28 2.09 18.12 -1.93
CA ASP A 28 2.50 19.23 -2.80
C ASP A 28 2.67 18.78 -4.27
N HIS A 29 3.36 17.65 -4.49
CA HIS A 29 3.48 17.05 -5.83
C HIS A 29 2.16 16.50 -6.37
N LEU A 30 1.32 15.94 -5.51
CA LEU A 30 0.05 15.31 -5.88
C LEU A 30 -0.91 16.35 -6.48
N ALA A 31 -0.87 17.59 -5.99
CA ALA A 31 -1.64 18.71 -6.52
C ALA A 31 -1.27 19.05 -7.98
N GLU A 32 -0.03 18.78 -8.39
CA GLU A 32 0.50 19.15 -9.71
C GLU A 32 0.61 17.96 -10.68
N CYS A 33 0.42 16.73 -10.22
CA CYS A 33 0.66 15.52 -11.02
C CYS A 33 -0.58 14.61 -11.18
N PRO A 34 -1.33 14.72 -12.29
CA PRO A 34 -2.49 13.88 -12.56
C PRO A 34 -2.19 12.37 -12.57
N GLY A 35 -1.00 11.97 -13.02
CA GLY A 35 -0.58 10.56 -13.02
C GLY A 35 -0.46 9.98 -11.61
N CYS A 36 0.10 10.75 -10.67
CA CYS A 36 0.14 10.35 -9.26
C CYS A 36 -1.26 10.32 -8.64
N ALA A 37 -2.13 11.28 -8.96
CA ALA A 37 -3.52 11.27 -8.50
C ALA A 37 -4.30 10.04 -9.00
N ALA A 38 -4.10 9.65 -10.26
CA ALA A 38 -4.67 8.43 -10.82
C ALA A 38 -4.15 7.17 -10.12
N HIS A 39 -2.83 7.09 -9.85
CA HIS A 39 -2.25 5.97 -9.12
C HIS A 39 -2.76 5.87 -7.67
N VAL A 40 -2.83 6.98 -6.92
CA VAL A 40 -3.37 6.98 -5.54
C VAL A 40 -4.79 6.42 -5.53
N THR A 41 -5.64 6.90 -6.44
CA THR A 41 -7.02 6.42 -6.58
C THR A 41 -7.04 4.93 -6.95
N GLY A 42 -6.22 4.53 -7.92
CA GLY A 42 -6.12 3.15 -8.38
C GLY A 42 -5.62 2.16 -7.33
N PHE A 43 -4.79 2.61 -6.38
CA PHE A 43 -4.28 1.78 -5.29
C PHE A 43 -5.25 1.59 -4.14
N GLY A 44 -6.32 2.39 -4.03
CA GLY A 44 -7.29 2.31 -2.94
C GLY A 44 -7.81 0.88 -2.64
N PRO A 45 -8.30 0.12 -3.64
CA PRO A 45 -8.74 -1.26 -3.43
C PRO A 45 -7.64 -2.20 -2.91
N THR A 46 -6.42 -2.11 -3.46
CA THR A 46 -5.28 -2.93 -3.04
C THR A 46 -4.82 -2.60 -1.62
N ALA A 47 -4.68 -1.30 -1.30
CA ALA A 47 -4.33 -0.84 0.04
C ALA A 47 -5.35 -1.32 1.08
N ARG A 48 -6.65 -1.28 0.74
CA ARG A 48 -7.73 -1.83 1.59
C ARG A 48 -7.56 -3.34 1.82
N GLN A 49 -7.30 -4.13 0.78
CA GLN A 49 -7.10 -5.57 0.93
C GLN A 49 -5.89 -5.90 1.81
N LEU A 50 -4.78 -5.17 1.66
CA LEU A 50 -3.60 -5.34 2.51
C LEU A 50 -3.89 -4.98 3.97
N LEU A 51 -4.68 -3.93 4.22
CA LEU A 51 -5.13 -3.58 5.58
C LEU A 51 -6.01 -4.68 6.19
N LEU A 52 -6.93 -5.25 5.42
CA LEU A 52 -7.77 -6.36 5.87
C LEU A 52 -6.93 -7.60 6.20
N TYR A 53 -5.98 -7.95 5.32
CA TYR A 53 -5.02 -9.03 5.56
C TYR A 53 -4.27 -8.82 6.88
N ARG A 54 -3.67 -7.64 7.09
CA ARG A 54 -2.97 -7.30 8.34
C ARG A 54 -3.83 -7.45 9.59
N ARG A 55 -5.13 -7.13 9.50
CA ARG A 55 -6.07 -7.24 10.63
C ARG A 55 -6.47 -8.69 10.92
N ALA A 56 -6.61 -9.50 9.88
CA ALA A 56 -7.07 -10.89 9.98
C ALA A 56 -5.94 -11.89 10.28
N THR A 57 -4.68 -11.53 10.01
CA THR A 57 -3.54 -12.46 10.07
C THR A 57 -2.60 -12.13 11.24
N PRO A 58 -2.35 -13.09 12.17
CA PRO A 58 -1.36 -12.94 13.22
C PRO A 58 0.06 -12.69 12.67
N ARG A 59 0.84 -11.85 13.34
CA ARG A 59 2.18 -11.40 12.87
C ARG A 59 3.21 -12.51 12.68
N PHE A 60 3.02 -13.66 13.33
CA PHE A 60 3.92 -14.81 13.19
C PHE A 60 3.65 -15.64 11.93
N VAL A 61 2.54 -15.39 11.21
CA VAL A 61 2.23 -16.06 9.96
C VAL A 61 2.98 -15.34 8.83
N HIS A 62 3.77 -16.09 8.06
CA HIS A 62 4.49 -15.54 6.91
C HIS A 62 3.50 -15.06 5.83
N PRO A 63 3.70 -13.89 5.19
CA PRO A 63 2.80 -13.36 4.16
C PRO A 63 2.54 -14.29 2.97
N ALA A 64 3.56 -15.09 2.62
CA ALA A 64 3.48 -16.11 1.56
C ALA A 64 3.22 -17.53 2.10
N ALA A 65 2.72 -17.67 3.34
CA ALA A 65 2.35 -18.97 3.89
C ALA A 65 1.23 -19.59 3.03
N ARG A 66 1.35 -20.89 2.78
CA ARG A 66 0.34 -21.65 2.03
C ARG A 66 -0.64 -22.32 3.00
N PRO A 67 -1.92 -22.49 2.61
CA PRO A 67 -2.86 -23.31 3.37
C PRO A 67 -2.30 -24.71 3.63
N GLY A 68 -2.42 -25.20 4.86
CA GLY A 68 -2.10 -26.59 5.18
C GLY A 68 -3.17 -27.57 4.64
N PRO A 69 -2.86 -28.87 4.49
CA PRO A 69 -3.77 -29.86 3.92
C PRO A 69 -5.15 -29.88 4.57
N ARG A 70 -5.21 -29.85 5.91
CA ARG A 70 -6.48 -29.85 6.66
C ARG A 70 -7.39 -28.64 6.43
N LEU A 71 -6.83 -27.49 6.03
CA LEU A 71 -7.64 -26.32 5.69
C LEU A 71 -8.21 -26.45 4.28
N LEU A 72 -7.41 -26.98 3.36
CA LEU A 72 -7.83 -27.23 1.97
C LEU A 72 -8.94 -28.29 1.91
N GLU A 73 -8.89 -29.29 2.79
CA GLU A 73 -9.96 -30.29 2.94
C GLU A 73 -11.33 -29.70 3.39
N ARG A 74 -11.37 -28.43 3.84
CA ARG A 74 -12.56 -27.77 4.40
C ARG A 74 -13.12 -26.62 3.55
N LEU A 75 -12.49 -26.32 2.42
CA LEU A 75 -12.93 -25.31 1.44
C LEU A 75 -13.73 -25.99 0.32
#